data_AF-A0A3D2YZF5-F1
#
_entry.id   AF-A0A3D2YZF5-F1
#
_cell.length_a   1.000
_cell.length_b   1.000
_cell.length_c   1.000
_cell.angle_alpha   90.00
_cell.angle_beta   90.00
_cell.angle_gamma   90.00
#
_symmetry.space_group_name_H-M   'P 1'
#
loop_
_entity.id
_entity.type
_entity.pdbx_description
1 polymer ?
#
loop_
_entity_poly.entity_id
_entity_poly.type
_entity_poly.pdbx_seq_one_letter_code
_entity_poly.pdbx_strand_id
1 'polypeptide(L)'
;MAEEHSRSTTRQNLPSPSTSGLLSGLSGVKVRVTAMLGGTEITFDEAVGLDPDTLLAVDRGKDDPVDLCVNGDVVVRGKLVVVGDT
;
A
#
# COMPACT_ATOMS: atom_id res chain seq x y z
N MET A 1 -59.78 8.85 -29.67
CA MET A 1 -59.62 7.81 -28.63
C MET A 1 -58.43 6.97 -29.03
N ALA A 2 -57.26 7.28 -28.46
CA ALA A 2 -56.04 6.52 -28.66
C ALA A 2 -55.50 6.24 -27.26
N GLU A 3 -55.43 4.97 -26.87
CA GLU A 3 -54.78 4.52 -25.64
C GLU A 3 -53.61 3.62 -26.04
N GLU A 4 -52.41 4.20 -26.06
CA GLU A 4 -51.16 3.44 -26.09
C GLU A 4 -50.55 3.51 -24.68
N HIS A 5 -50.91 2.56 -23.83
CA HIS A 5 -50.27 2.39 -22.54
C HIS A 5 -48.93 1.66 -22.75
N SER A 6 -47.88 2.47 -22.87
CA SER A 6 -46.47 2.08 -22.79
C SER A 6 -46.22 1.16 -21.59
N ARG A 7 -45.93 -0.12 -21.86
CA ARG A 7 -45.30 -1.01 -20.88
C ARG A 7 -43.85 -0.55 -20.68
N SER A 8 -43.65 0.33 -19.71
CA SER A 8 -42.32 0.66 -19.20
C SER A 8 -41.72 -0.59 -18.54
N THR A 9 -40.85 -1.26 -19.28
CA THR A 9 -40.00 -2.34 -18.83
C THR A 9 -39.19 -1.90 -17.62
N THR A 10 -39.54 -2.42 -16.44
CA THR A 10 -38.76 -2.30 -15.21
C THR A 10 -37.35 -2.83 -15.44
N ARG A 11 -36.38 -1.93 -15.62
CA ARG A 11 -34.96 -2.25 -15.46
C ARG A 11 -34.73 -2.58 -13.99
N GLN A 12 -34.66 -3.87 -13.65
CA GLN A 12 -34.24 -4.32 -12.33
C GLN A 12 -32.82 -3.84 -12.07
N ASN A 13 -32.67 -2.94 -11.11
CA ASN A 13 -31.39 -2.50 -10.58
C ASN A 13 -30.87 -3.59 -9.63
N LEU A 14 -29.96 -4.45 -10.10
CA LEU A 14 -29.28 -5.42 -9.25
C LEU A 14 -28.41 -4.66 -8.23
N PRO A 15 -28.43 -5.01 -6.93
CA PRO A 15 -27.55 -4.41 -5.95
C PRO A 15 -26.11 -4.74 -6.34
N SER A 16 -25.35 -3.72 -6.76
CA SER A 16 -23.92 -3.85 -6.91
C SER A 16 -23.33 -4.19 -5.54
N PRO A 17 -22.46 -5.21 -5.44
CA PRO A 17 -21.84 -5.57 -4.16
C PRO A 17 -21.11 -4.34 -3.63
N SER A 18 -21.59 -3.83 -2.50
CA SER A 18 -21.02 -2.66 -1.86
C SER A 18 -19.67 -3.07 -1.29
N THR A 19 -18.58 -2.42 -1.72
CA THR A 19 -17.20 -2.71 -1.28
C THR A 19 -17.09 -2.74 0.26
N SER A 20 -17.90 -1.92 0.93
CA SER A 20 -18.01 -1.88 2.39
C SER A 20 -18.36 -3.21 3.04
N GLY A 21 -19.22 -4.05 2.43
CA GLY A 21 -19.62 -5.34 3.01
C GLY A 21 -18.52 -6.41 2.91
N LEU A 22 -17.68 -6.32 1.87
CA LEU A 22 -16.52 -7.20 1.67
C LEU A 22 -15.37 -6.87 2.63
N LEU A 23 -15.19 -5.58 2.93
CA LEU A 23 -14.15 -5.09 3.84
C LEU A 23 -14.45 -5.42 5.31
N SER A 24 -15.72 -5.58 5.70
CA SER A 24 -16.13 -5.93 7.07
C SER A 24 -15.51 -7.24 7.58
N GLY A 25 -15.23 -8.20 6.68
CA GLY A 25 -14.58 -9.46 7.04
C GLY A 25 -13.06 -9.37 7.27
N LEU A 26 -12.43 -8.26 6.91
CA LEU A 26 -10.97 -8.08 6.97
C LEU A 26 -10.48 -7.37 8.24
N SER A 27 -11.39 -6.96 9.13
CA SER A 27 -11.09 -6.21 10.35
C SER A 27 -10.06 -6.90 11.28
N GLY A 28 -9.95 -8.24 11.23
CA GLY A 28 -9.00 -9.01 12.05
C GLY A 28 -7.73 -9.46 11.32
N VAL A 29 -7.54 -9.10 10.05
CA VAL A 29 -6.43 -9.60 9.25
C VAL A 29 -5.16 -8.83 9.60
N LYS A 30 -4.13 -9.56 10.04
CA LYS A 30 -2.81 -8.98 10.28
C LYS A 30 -2.13 -8.66 8.96
N VAL A 31 -1.62 -7.44 8.84
CA VAL A 31 -0.87 -6.98 7.68
C VAL A 31 0.56 -6.70 8.11
N ARG A 32 1.52 -7.05 7.24
CA ARG A 32 2.92 -6.71 7.45
C ARG A 32 3.17 -5.30 6.94
N VAL A 33 3.60 -4.44 7.85
CA VAL A 33 4.07 -3.08 7.53
C VAL A 33 5.58 -3.06 7.67
N THR A 34 6.28 -2.54 6.66
CA THR A 34 7.74 -2.39 6.65
C THR A 34 8.09 -0.91 6.59
N ALA A 35 8.95 -0.44 7.50
CA ALA A 35 9.53 0.89 7.40
C ALA A 35 10.85 0.81 6.63
N MET A 36 10.93 1.51 5.49
CA MET A 36 12.12 1.59 4.66
C MET A 36 12.81 2.93 4.88
N LEU A 37 14.08 2.89 5.28
CA LEU A 37 14.93 4.08 5.42
C LEU A 37 15.31 4.66 4.05
N GLY A 38 15.54 3.77 3.07
CA GLY A 38 15.94 4.11 1.71
C GLY A 38 16.30 2.86 0.93
N GLY A 39 16.53 3.01 -0.36
CA GLY A 39 16.96 1.95 -1.25
C GLY A 39 18.11 2.40 -2.13
N THR A 40 18.74 1.45 -2.80
CA THR A 40 19.66 1.75 -3.90
C THR A 40 19.66 0.58 -4.87
N GLU A 41 19.86 0.88 -6.14
CA GLU A 41 20.01 -0.13 -7.18
C GLU A 41 21.50 -0.35 -7.41
N ILE A 42 21.92 -1.60 -7.30
CA ILE A 42 23.29 -2.03 -7.57
C ILE A 42 23.29 -3.06 -8.70
N THR A 43 24.43 -3.22 -9.34
CA THR A 43 24.63 -4.28 -10.31
C THR A 43 24.68 -5.65 -9.64
N PHE A 44 24.43 -6.70 -10.41
CA PHE A 44 24.52 -8.07 -9.90
C PHE A 44 25.93 -8.41 -9.40
N ASP A 45 26.97 -7.91 -10.08
CA ASP A 45 28.36 -8.14 -9.71
C ASP A 45 28.68 -7.53 -8.33
N GLU A 46 28.24 -6.27 -8.11
CA GLU A 46 28.33 -5.62 -6.80
C GLU A 46 27.57 -6.38 -5.72
N ALA A 47 26.37 -6.90 -6.04
CA ALA A 47 25.56 -7.67 -5.10
C ALA A 47 26.22 -8.98 -4.65
N VAL A 48 26.88 -9.69 -5.58
CA VAL A 48 27.61 -10.94 -5.28
C VAL A 48 28.91 -10.66 -4.51
N GLY A 49 29.51 -9.48 -4.70
CA GLY A 49 30.70 -9.03 -3.99
C GLY A 49 30.42 -8.31 -2.66
N LEU A 50 29.19 -8.30 -2.14
CA LEU A 50 28.89 -7.69 -0.85
C LEU A 50 29.50 -8.50 0.30
N ASP A 51 30.25 -7.81 1.14
CA ASP A 51 30.81 -8.33 2.38
C ASP A 51 30.17 -7.64 3.59
N PRO A 52 30.28 -8.21 4.80
CA PRO A 52 29.73 -7.59 6.02
C PRO A 52 30.24 -6.18 6.33
N ASP A 53 31.38 -5.79 5.77
CA ASP A 53 32.01 -4.47 5.95
C ASP A 53 31.67 -3.48 4.81
N THR A 54 30.88 -3.90 3.81
CA THR A 54 30.53 -3.05 2.67
C THR A 54 29.58 -1.92 3.10
N LEU A 55 30.00 -0.67 2.85
CA LEU A 55 29.17 0.51 3.03
C LEU A 55 28.41 0.83 1.74
N LEU A 56 27.08 0.85 1.83
CA LEU A 56 26.21 1.14 0.70
C LEU A 56 25.48 2.48 0.89
N ALA A 57 25.61 3.36 -0.11
CA ALA A 57 24.86 4.61 -0.13
C ALA A 57 23.42 4.34 -0.59
N VAL A 58 22.46 4.86 0.17
CA VAL A 58 21.02 4.82 -0.16
C VAL A 58 20.57 6.15 -0.76
N ASP A 59 19.45 6.14 -1.48
CA ASP A 59 18.89 7.31 -2.18
C ASP A 59 18.35 8.42 -1.24
N ARG A 60 18.27 8.12 0.06
CA ARG A 60 17.68 9.01 1.07
C ARG A 60 18.73 9.59 2.01
N GLY A 61 18.56 10.88 2.31
CA GLY A 61 19.38 11.59 3.29
C GLY A 61 18.90 11.36 4.73
N LYS A 62 19.76 11.66 5.71
CA LYS A 62 19.48 11.50 7.15
C LYS A 62 18.24 12.24 7.68
N ASP A 63 17.82 13.30 7.00
CA ASP A 63 16.66 14.12 7.38
C ASP A 63 15.41 13.81 6.53
N ASP A 64 15.52 12.87 5.57
CA ASP A 64 14.41 12.50 4.69
C ASP A 64 13.40 11.61 5.43
N PRO A 65 12.08 11.75 5.17
CA PRO A 65 11.09 10.86 5.76
C PRO A 65 11.28 9.40 5.31
N VAL A 66 10.98 8.48 6.22
CA VAL A 66 10.96 7.04 5.93
C VAL A 66 9.66 6.65 5.23
N ASP A 67 9.73 5.70 4.31
CA ASP A 67 8.58 5.15 3.61
C ASP A 67 8.00 3.98 4.41
N LEU A 68 6.70 3.99 4.68
CA LEU A 68 5.98 2.84 5.24
C LEU A 68 5.30 2.08 4.10
N CYS A 69 5.66 0.81 3.99
CA CYS A 69 5.23 -0.06 2.92
C CYS A 69 4.29 -1.15 3.44
N VAL A 70 3.24 -1.43 2.69
CA VAL A 70 2.33 -2.56 2.91
C VAL A 70 2.42 -3.45 1.68
N ASN A 71 2.80 -4.71 1.87
CA ASN A 71 2.99 -5.67 0.76
C ASN A 71 3.96 -5.20 -0.35
N GLY A 72 4.88 -4.28 -0.03
CA GLY A 72 5.84 -3.72 -0.99
C GLY A 72 5.44 -2.38 -1.60
N ASP A 73 4.19 -1.96 -1.44
CA ASP A 73 3.70 -0.66 -1.91
C ASP A 73 3.86 0.40 -0.82
N VAL A 74 4.41 1.57 -1.18
CA VAL A 74 4.51 2.71 -0.27
C VAL A 74 3.11 3.28 -0.04
N VAL A 75 2.63 3.21 1.20
CA VAL A 75 1.30 3.71 1.57
C VAL A 75 1.36 5.05 2.31
N VAL A 76 2.46 5.34 3.01
CA VAL A 76 2.62 6.61 3.73
C VAL A 76 4.10 6.92 3.94
N ARG A 77 4.42 8.20 4.15
CA ARG A 77 5.75 8.68 4.54
C ARG A 77 5.70 9.28 5.93
N GLY A 78 6.70 9.01 6.75
CA GLY A 78 6.73 9.43 8.15
C GLY A 78 8.13 9.84 8.60
N LYS A 79 8.22 10.60 9.69
CA LYS A 79 9.50 10.92 10.32
C LYS A 79 9.81 9.87 11.38
N LEU A 80 11.03 9.34 11.40
CA LEU A 80 11.47 8.45 12.46
C LEU A 80 11.55 9.24 13.77
N VAL A 81 10.84 8.76 14.78
CA VAL A 81 10.88 9.29 16.14
C VAL A 81 11.30 8.17 17.07
N VAL A 82 12.20 8.48 18.00
CA VAL A 82 12.53 7.56 19.07
C VAL A 82 11.43 7.66 20.11
N VAL A 83 10.74 6.56 20.37
CA VAL A 83 9.73 6.47 21.41
C VAL A 83 10.30 5.60 22.52
N GLY A 84 10.73 6.24 23.61
CA GLY A 84 11.21 5.59 24.83
C GLY A 84 12.71 5.78 25.09
N ASP A 85 13.00 6.23 26.31
CA ASP A 85 14.17 5.82 27.11
C ASP A 85 13.74 5.99 28.59
N THR A 86 12.90 5.07 29.09
CA THR A 86 12.55 4.96 30.52
C THR A 86 12.04 3.57 30.84
#